data_AF-A0A371GKC2-F1
#
_entry.id   AF-A0A371GKC2-F1
#
_cell.length_a   1.000
_cell.length_b   1.000
_cell.length_c   1.000
_cell.angle_alpha   90.00
_cell.angle_beta   90.00
_cell.angle_gamma   90.00
#
_symmetry.space_group_name_H-M   'P 1'
#
loop_
_entity.id
_entity.type
_entity.pdbx_description
1 polymer ?
#
loop_
_entity_poly.entity_id
_entity_poly.type
_entity_poly.pdbx_seq_one_letter_code
_entity_poly.pdbx_strand_id
1 'polypeptide(L)'
;MNEPLHVNLDSLKKYYKEAYDAVRKHNPSAYVIMSNPLDADSKVLLSFVGSFDNVVIDVHYYNLYSSKFDNMSVQQNIDYINNERGPDLSGVSSSNALSFVGEWTGEMSKSGSSMEDYQRYAQAQLDVYSHATFGWAYWAYKCRYEHWSLQWMIKNGYIKL
;
A
#
# COMPACT_ATOMS: atom_id res chain seq x y z
N MET A 1 -7.23 9.07 -8.77
CA MET A 1 -7.93 9.37 -7.50
C MET A 1 -7.13 8.71 -6.40
N ASN A 2 -6.76 9.43 -5.34
CA ASN A 2 -6.10 8.84 -4.18
C ASN A 2 -7.14 8.50 -3.12
N GLU A 3 -7.01 7.33 -2.48
CA GLU A 3 -7.78 6.93 -1.29
C GLU A 3 -9.27 7.31 -1.29
N PRO A 4 -10.08 6.78 -2.22
CA PRO A 4 -11.53 6.99 -2.17
C PRO A 4 -12.09 6.51 -0.82
N LEU A 5 -12.95 7.30 -0.18
CA LEU A 5 -13.55 6.97 1.10
C LEU A 5 -15.01 7.41 1.12
N HIS A 6 -15.91 6.56 1.61
CA HIS A 6 -17.35 6.85 1.70
C HIS A 6 -18.00 7.17 0.34
N VAL A 7 -17.51 6.52 -0.73
CA VAL A 7 -18.03 6.69 -2.09
C VAL A 7 -18.90 5.51 -2.50
N ASN A 8 -19.89 5.77 -3.34
CA ASN A 8 -20.64 4.69 -3.99
C ASN A 8 -19.73 3.91 -4.94
N LEU A 9 -19.59 2.59 -4.71
CA LEU A 9 -18.66 1.73 -5.44
C LEU A 9 -18.94 1.69 -6.95
N ASP A 10 -20.20 1.68 -7.37
CA ASP A 10 -20.55 1.65 -8.80
C ASP A 10 -20.17 2.95 -9.50
N SER A 11 -20.35 4.08 -8.81
CA SER A 11 -19.92 5.39 -9.30
C SER A 11 -18.40 5.48 -9.42
N LEU A 12 -17.66 4.91 -8.45
CA LEU A 12 -16.20 4.83 -8.51
C LEU A 12 -15.73 3.95 -9.67
N LYS A 13 -16.32 2.77 -9.85
CA LYS A 13 -16.02 1.86 -10.98
C LYS A 13 -16.32 2.52 -12.32
N LYS A 14 -17.42 3.27 -12.43
CA LYS A 14 -17.72 4.06 -13.62
C LYS A 14 -16.63 5.10 -13.90
N TYR A 15 -16.24 5.89 -12.90
CA TYR A 15 -15.15 6.86 -13.02
C TYR A 15 -13.83 6.20 -13.47
N TYR A 16 -13.46 5.07 -12.88
CA TYR A 16 -12.26 4.32 -13.27
C TYR A 16 -12.34 3.76 -14.69
N LYS A 17 -13.50 3.28 -15.13
CA LYS A 17 -13.69 2.82 -16.52
C LYS A 17 -13.50 3.96 -17.52
N GLU A 18 -14.13 5.10 -17.27
CA GLU A 18 -14.02 6.29 -18.14
C GLU A 18 -12.57 6.80 -18.20
N ALA A 19 -11.86 6.82 -17.07
CA ALA A 19 -10.45 7.18 -17.03
C ALA A 19 -9.56 6.16 -17.77
N TYR A 20 -9.80 4.87 -17.59
CA TYR A 20 -9.11 3.80 -18.31
C TYR A 20 -9.28 3.94 -19.84
N ASP A 21 -10.51 4.13 -20.31
CA ASP A 21 -10.81 4.30 -21.74
C ASP A 21 -10.13 5.54 -22.32
N ALA A 22 -10.13 6.64 -21.57
CA ALA A 22 -9.44 7.86 -21.96
C ALA A 22 -7.92 7.63 -22.10
N VAL A 23 -7.29 6.93 -21.15
CA VAL A 23 -5.87 6.58 -21.25
C VAL A 23 -5.61 5.66 -22.43
N ARG A 24 -6.39 4.58 -22.60
CA ARG A 24 -6.21 3.60 -23.70
C ARG A 24 -6.36 4.22 -25.08
N LYS A 25 -7.21 5.24 -25.23
CA LYS A 25 -7.34 6.01 -26.48
C LYS A 25 -6.05 6.72 -26.88
N HIS A 26 -5.23 7.15 -25.92
CA HIS A 26 -4.03 7.96 -26.17
C HIS A 26 -2.72 7.18 -25.97
N ASN A 27 -2.70 6.18 -25.10
CA ASN A 27 -1.55 5.34 -24.83
C ASN A 27 -2.00 3.90 -24.49
N PRO A 28 -1.93 2.95 -25.44
CA PRO A 28 -2.35 1.57 -25.21
C PRO A 28 -1.43 0.80 -24.25
N SER A 29 -0.19 1.26 -24.08
CA SER A 29 0.83 0.58 -23.25
C SER A 29 0.95 1.10 -21.82
N ALA A 30 0.36 2.26 -21.50
CA ALA A 30 0.50 2.83 -20.16
C ALA A 30 -0.23 1.98 -19.10
N TYR A 31 0.41 1.77 -17.95
CA TYR A 31 -0.28 1.21 -16.79
C TYR A 31 -1.30 2.21 -16.24
N VAL A 32 -2.51 1.74 -15.93
CA VAL A 32 -3.54 2.53 -15.23
C VAL A 32 -3.63 2.03 -13.80
N ILE A 33 -3.27 2.89 -12.85
CA ILE A 33 -3.26 2.57 -11.42
C ILE A 33 -4.58 3.03 -10.80
N MET A 34 -5.25 2.14 -10.08
CA MET A 34 -6.53 2.38 -9.41
C MET A 34 -6.39 2.13 -7.90
N SER A 35 -6.51 3.20 -7.12
CA SER A 35 -6.48 3.13 -5.65
C SER A 35 -7.73 2.44 -5.11
N ASN A 36 -7.53 1.51 -4.17
CA ASN A 36 -8.62 0.85 -3.47
C ASN A 36 -9.35 1.84 -2.55
N PRO A 37 -10.68 1.68 -2.37
CA PRO A 37 -11.39 2.43 -1.36
C PRO A 37 -10.90 2.05 0.05
N LEU A 38 -10.72 3.05 0.92
CA LEU A 38 -10.25 2.84 2.29
C LEU A 38 -11.26 2.09 3.18
N ASP A 39 -12.54 2.13 2.84
CA ASP A 39 -13.65 1.52 3.58
C ASP A 39 -14.24 0.28 2.91
N ALA A 40 -13.49 -0.37 2.01
CA ALA A 40 -13.89 -1.59 1.33
C ALA A 40 -12.86 -2.72 1.49
N ASP A 41 -13.27 -3.94 1.12
CA ASP A 41 -12.36 -5.08 1.00
C ASP A 41 -11.28 -4.80 -0.07
N SER A 42 -10.03 -5.17 0.20
CA SER A 42 -8.88 -4.92 -0.67
C SER A 42 -8.99 -5.58 -2.06
N LYS A 43 -9.91 -6.54 -2.24
CA LYS A 43 -10.11 -7.30 -3.48
C LYS A 43 -11.32 -6.80 -4.27
N VAL A 44 -12.00 -5.76 -3.79
CA VAL A 44 -13.28 -5.27 -4.34
C VAL A 44 -13.22 -4.86 -5.82
N LEU A 45 -12.03 -4.50 -6.31
CA LEU A 45 -11.81 -4.10 -7.71
C LEU A 45 -11.40 -5.26 -8.64
N LEU A 46 -11.00 -6.43 -8.13
CA LEU A 46 -10.41 -7.49 -8.96
C LEU A 46 -11.34 -7.98 -10.07
N SER A 47 -12.62 -8.24 -9.75
CA SER A 47 -13.59 -8.68 -10.75
C SER A 47 -13.91 -7.59 -11.76
N PHE A 48 -13.88 -6.33 -11.34
CA PHE A 48 -14.13 -5.18 -12.20
C PHE A 48 -13.03 -4.98 -13.24
N VAL A 49 -11.77 -5.11 -12.84
CA VAL A 49 -10.61 -4.94 -13.73
C VAL A 49 -10.26 -6.20 -14.52
N GLY A 50 -10.97 -7.31 -14.32
CA GLY A 50 -10.64 -8.60 -14.91
C GLY A 50 -10.62 -8.65 -16.44
N SER A 51 -11.23 -7.69 -17.13
CA SER A 51 -11.20 -7.57 -18.60
C SER A 51 -10.27 -6.47 -19.11
N PHE A 52 -9.51 -5.82 -18.23
CA PHE A 52 -8.63 -4.71 -18.60
C PHE A 52 -7.18 -5.20 -18.75
N ASP A 53 -6.42 -4.56 -19.63
CA ASP A 53 -4.99 -4.82 -19.82
C ASP A 53 -4.17 -3.71 -19.14
N ASN A 54 -2.96 -4.02 -18.68
CA ASN A 54 -2.02 -3.06 -18.07
C ASN A 54 -2.67 -2.25 -16.94
N VAL A 55 -3.29 -2.93 -15.98
CA VAL A 55 -3.91 -2.31 -14.80
C VAL A 55 -3.22 -2.74 -13.52
N VAL A 56 -3.24 -1.82 -12.56
CA VAL A 56 -2.60 -2.00 -11.26
C VAL A 56 -3.60 -1.59 -10.18
N ILE A 57 -3.79 -2.44 -9.18
CA ILE A 57 -4.55 -2.12 -7.98
C ILE A 57 -3.58 -1.63 -6.92
N ASP A 58 -3.87 -0.45 -6.39
CA ASP A 58 -3.05 0.23 -5.40
C ASP A 58 -3.69 0.13 -4.01
N VAL A 59 -2.89 -0.33 -3.04
CA VAL A 59 -3.26 -0.50 -1.63
C VAL A 59 -2.29 0.25 -0.73
N HIS A 60 -2.81 0.84 0.33
CA HIS A 60 -2.03 1.59 1.30
C HIS A 60 -2.05 0.89 2.64
N TYR A 61 -0.87 0.71 3.24
CA TYR A 61 -0.69 -0.10 4.44
C TYR A 61 -0.01 0.69 5.55
N TYR A 62 -0.80 1.15 6.53
CA TYR A 62 -0.32 1.82 7.75
C TYR A 62 -0.71 1.08 9.03
N ASN A 63 0.24 0.72 9.92
CA ASN A 63 -0.10 0.23 11.27
C ASN A 63 -0.40 1.43 12.19
N LEU A 64 -1.31 2.27 11.70
CA LEU A 64 -1.73 3.54 12.27
C LEU A 64 -3.24 3.69 12.02
N TYR A 65 -3.84 4.77 12.53
CA TYR A 65 -5.20 5.21 12.23
C TYR A 65 -6.33 4.24 12.63
N SER A 66 -6.00 3.23 13.43
CA SER A 66 -6.97 2.32 14.04
C SER A 66 -6.55 2.03 15.48
N SER A 67 -7.50 2.10 16.40
CA SER A 67 -7.27 1.86 17.84
C SER A 67 -6.72 0.46 18.15
N LYS A 68 -6.84 -0.48 17.20
CA LYS A 68 -6.22 -1.81 17.32
C LYS A 68 -4.70 -1.74 17.48
N PHE A 69 -4.05 -0.72 16.90
CA PHE A 69 -2.60 -0.58 16.91
C PHE A 69 -2.06 0.09 18.18
N ASP A 70 -2.88 0.88 18.87
CA ASP A 70 -2.44 1.70 20.02
C ASP A 70 -1.85 0.89 21.18
N ASN A 71 -2.28 -0.37 21.31
CA ASN A 71 -1.85 -1.26 22.38
C ASN A 71 -0.95 -2.41 21.89
N MET A 72 -0.55 -2.41 20.61
CA MET A 72 0.33 -3.43 20.08
C MET A 72 1.78 -3.20 20.56
N SER A 73 2.44 -4.28 20.94
CA SER A 73 3.90 -4.33 21.01
C SER A 73 4.53 -4.22 19.63
N VAL A 74 5.84 -3.99 19.58
CA VAL A 74 6.62 -4.02 18.34
C VAL A 74 6.45 -5.37 17.63
N GLN A 75 6.53 -6.47 18.37
CA GLN A 75 6.38 -7.81 17.80
C GLN A 75 4.98 -8.00 17.21
N GLN A 76 3.91 -7.56 17.90
CA GLN A 76 2.56 -7.65 17.36
C GLN A 76 2.36 -6.82 16.08
N ASN A 77 3.04 -5.66 15.96
CA ASN A 77 3.04 -4.89 14.72
C ASN A 77 3.71 -5.64 13.57
N ILE A 78 4.85 -6.30 13.84
CA ILE A 78 5.56 -7.14 12.87
C ILE A 78 4.71 -8.37 12.49
N ASP A 79 4.11 -9.03 13.46
CA ASP A 79 3.24 -10.19 13.23
C ASP A 79 2.02 -9.81 12.39
N TYR A 80 1.45 -8.62 12.60
CA TYR A 80 0.36 -8.10 11.76
C TYR A 80 0.78 -7.91 10.30
N ILE A 81 2.00 -7.44 10.04
CA ILE A 81 2.53 -7.33 8.67
C ILE A 81 2.61 -8.72 8.02
N ASN A 82 3.19 -9.70 8.71
CA ASN A 82 3.40 -11.04 8.16
C ASN A 82 2.10 -11.84 7.99
N ASN A 83 1.22 -11.78 8.98
CA ASN A 83 0.07 -12.67 9.08
C ASN A 83 -1.22 -12.08 8.51
N GLU A 84 -1.31 -10.74 8.39
CA GLU A 84 -2.50 -10.07 7.87
C GLU A 84 -2.20 -9.39 6.53
N ARG A 85 -1.20 -8.50 6.47
CA ARG A 85 -0.88 -7.76 5.24
C ARG A 85 -0.30 -8.63 4.14
N GLY A 86 0.55 -9.60 4.48
CA GLY A 86 1.12 -10.53 3.51
C GLY A 86 0.05 -11.33 2.77
N PRO A 87 -0.84 -12.05 3.47
CA PRO A 87 -1.96 -12.73 2.84
C PRO A 87 -2.92 -11.79 2.11
N ASP A 88 -3.20 -10.61 2.66
CA ASP A 88 -4.02 -9.60 1.98
C ASP A 88 -3.42 -9.22 0.63
N LEU A 89 -2.18 -8.73 0.61
CA LEU A 89 -1.45 -8.31 -0.58
C LEU A 89 -1.36 -9.43 -1.64
N SER A 90 -1.12 -10.67 -1.21
CA SER A 90 -1.07 -11.82 -2.12
C SER A 90 -2.38 -12.03 -2.89
N GLY A 91 -3.50 -11.63 -2.30
CA GLY A 91 -4.82 -11.71 -2.91
C GLY A 91 -5.21 -10.49 -3.73
N VAL A 92 -4.48 -9.37 -3.67
CA VAL A 92 -4.77 -8.11 -4.41
C VAL A 92 -4.15 -8.15 -5.82
N SER A 93 -4.03 -9.33 -6.42
CA SER A 93 -3.52 -9.49 -7.79
C SER A 93 -4.27 -10.59 -8.53
N SER A 94 -4.19 -10.55 -9.86
CA SER A 94 -4.75 -11.58 -10.75
C SER A 94 -3.91 -11.70 -12.01
N SER A 95 -4.29 -12.58 -12.94
CA SER A 95 -3.63 -12.67 -14.25
C SER A 95 -3.65 -11.36 -15.05
N ASN A 96 -4.64 -10.49 -14.78
CA ASN A 96 -4.88 -9.27 -15.56
C ASN A 96 -4.62 -7.99 -14.75
N ALA A 97 -4.31 -8.11 -13.45
CA ALA A 97 -4.07 -6.96 -12.57
C ALA A 97 -2.88 -7.19 -11.66
N LEU A 98 -1.95 -6.24 -11.68
CA LEU A 98 -0.80 -6.21 -10.78
C LEU A 98 -1.17 -5.53 -9.46
N SER A 99 -0.45 -5.83 -8.39
CA SER A 99 -0.59 -5.19 -7.08
C SER A 99 0.52 -4.16 -6.85
N PHE A 100 0.16 -3.02 -6.28
CA PHE A 100 1.09 -1.96 -5.88
C PHE A 100 0.82 -1.57 -4.43
N VAL A 101 1.87 -1.54 -3.60
CA VAL A 101 1.77 -0.92 -2.27
C VAL A 101 2.18 0.54 -2.41
N GLY A 102 1.23 1.41 -2.79
CA GLY A 102 1.53 2.80 -3.13
C GLY A 102 1.88 3.69 -1.96
N GLU A 103 1.47 3.31 -0.75
CA GLU A 103 1.85 4.01 0.46
C GLU A 103 2.09 3.08 1.65
N TRP A 104 3.24 3.25 2.29
CA TRP A 104 3.61 2.68 3.58
C TRP A 104 4.71 3.53 4.21
N THR A 105 4.96 3.39 5.52
CA THR A 105 5.93 4.22 6.23
C THR A 105 6.63 3.46 7.37
N GLY A 106 7.72 4.02 7.89
CA GLY A 106 8.49 3.41 8.98
C GLY A 106 7.86 3.61 10.36
N GLU A 107 6.79 4.38 10.44
CA GLU A 107 6.09 4.71 11.68
C GLU A 107 5.06 3.65 12.10
N MET A 108 4.90 3.46 13.41
CA MET A 108 3.90 2.60 14.03
C MET A 108 3.26 3.31 15.23
N SER A 109 2.05 2.91 15.65
CA SER A 109 1.36 3.51 16.82
C SER A 109 2.00 3.08 18.16
N LYS A 110 3.33 3.19 18.28
CA LYS A 110 4.11 2.77 19.44
C LYS A 110 5.22 3.77 19.75
N SER A 111 5.07 4.49 20.87
CA SER A 111 6.10 5.41 21.36
C SER A 111 7.22 4.68 22.12
N GLY A 112 8.41 5.29 22.14
CA GLY A 112 9.55 4.83 22.95
C GLY A 112 10.26 3.57 22.44
N SER A 113 9.95 3.11 21.22
CA SER A 113 10.65 1.99 20.57
C SER A 113 12.09 2.33 20.22
N SER A 114 12.96 1.33 20.28
CA SER A 114 14.38 1.47 19.96
C SER A 114 14.61 1.56 18.45
N MET A 115 15.80 2.00 18.03
CA MET A 115 16.21 1.95 16.63
C MET A 115 16.12 0.53 16.05
N GLU A 116 16.52 -0.49 16.83
CA GLU A 116 16.44 -1.90 16.41
C GLU A 116 14.99 -2.35 16.18
N ASP A 117 14.04 -1.89 17.01
CA ASP A 117 12.62 -2.17 16.82
C ASP A 117 12.10 -1.61 15.50
N TYR A 118 12.45 -0.37 15.16
CA TYR A 118 12.06 0.25 13.90
C TYR A 118 12.74 -0.40 12.69
N GLN A 119 14.00 -0.84 12.82
CA GLN A 119 14.69 -1.62 11.79
C GLN A 119 13.96 -2.94 11.51
N ARG A 120 13.61 -3.68 12.57
CA ARG A 120 12.88 -4.95 12.45
C ARG A 120 11.48 -4.74 11.84
N TYR A 121 10.79 -3.69 12.25
CA TYR A 121 9.49 -3.32 11.70
C TYR A 121 9.57 -2.94 10.21
N ALA A 122 10.51 -2.08 9.83
CA ALA A 122 10.69 -1.68 8.44
C ALA A 122 11.19 -2.84 7.55
N GLN A 123 12.04 -3.72 8.07
CA GLN A 123 12.48 -4.91 7.35
C GLN A 123 11.30 -5.84 7.05
N ALA A 124 10.42 -6.10 8.03
CA ALA A 124 9.23 -6.91 7.81
C ALA A 124 8.30 -6.32 6.72
N GLN A 125 8.15 -4.99 6.70
CA GLN A 125 7.41 -4.31 5.64
C GLN A 125 8.09 -4.48 4.27
N LEU A 126 9.41 -4.33 4.18
CA LEU A 126 10.16 -4.53 2.94
C LEU A 126 10.04 -5.97 2.43
N ASP A 127 10.19 -6.95 3.32
CA ASP A 127 10.09 -8.37 2.97
C ASP A 127 8.71 -8.69 2.38
N VAL A 128 7.64 -8.21 3.03
CA VAL A 128 6.26 -8.45 2.58
C VAL A 128 5.90 -7.62 1.35
N TYR A 129 6.16 -6.31 1.33
CA TYR A 129 5.70 -5.43 0.25
C TYR A 129 6.52 -5.59 -1.02
N SER A 130 7.74 -6.15 -0.95
CA SER A 130 8.49 -6.56 -2.13
C SER A 130 7.85 -7.72 -2.90
N HIS A 131 6.81 -8.37 -2.34
CA HIS A 131 6.01 -9.35 -3.05
C HIS A 131 4.90 -8.72 -3.92
N ALA A 132 4.68 -7.40 -3.83
CA ALA A 132 3.76 -6.69 -4.72
C ALA A 132 4.25 -6.78 -6.18
N THR A 133 3.37 -7.13 -7.10
CA THR A 133 3.78 -7.50 -8.47
C THR A 133 4.10 -6.30 -9.37
N PHE A 134 3.73 -5.09 -8.95
CA PHE A 134 4.15 -3.82 -9.58
C PHE A 134 5.21 -3.08 -8.76
N GLY A 135 5.41 -3.45 -7.49
CA GLY A 135 6.35 -2.83 -6.56
C GLY A 135 5.68 -2.09 -5.41
N TRP A 136 6.43 -1.20 -4.77
CA TRP A 136 5.99 -0.43 -3.61
C TRP A 136 6.56 0.98 -3.63
N ALA A 137 5.92 1.90 -2.90
CA ALA A 137 6.39 3.27 -2.71
C ALA A 137 6.28 3.69 -1.23
N TYR A 138 7.40 4.17 -0.70
CA TYR A 138 7.46 4.66 0.67
C TYR A 138 6.90 6.08 0.76
N TRP A 139 5.99 6.30 1.70
CA TRP A 139 5.42 7.60 2.02
C TRP A 139 6.16 8.23 3.23
N ALA A 140 7.03 9.22 3.03
CA ALA A 140 7.41 9.90 1.78
C ALA A 140 8.94 9.99 1.63
N TYR A 141 9.43 10.46 0.47
CA TYR A 141 10.87 10.63 0.24
C TYR A 141 11.52 11.54 1.30
N LYS A 142 10.89 12.66 1.63
CA LYS A 142 11.37 13.64 2.62
C LYS A 142 10.19 14.18 3.43
N CYS A 143 10.31 14.11 4.74
CA CYS A 143 9.34 14.66 5.69
C CYS A 143 10.06 15.32 6.87
N ARG A 144 9.37 16.24 7.58
CA ARG A 144 9.88 16.79 8.84
C ARG A 144 9.87 15.78 9.99
N TYR A 145 9.04 14.74 9.86
CA TYR A 145 8.96 13.64 10.81
C TYR A 145 9.88 12.51 10.34
N GLU A 146 10.71 12.02 11.25
CA GLU A 146 11.84 11.15 10.97
C GLU A 146 11.43 9.85 10.27
N HIS A 147 10.55 9.05 10.88
CA HIS A 147 10.07 7.79 10.32
C HIS A 147 9.09 7.95 9.14
N TRP A 148 8.74 9.17 8.76
CA TRP A 148 7.97 9.48 7.55
C TRP A 148 8.88 9.93 6.39
N SER A 149 10.20 9.95 6.59
CA SER A 149 11.19 10.46 5.65
C SER A 149 12.12 9.32 5.24
N LEU A 150 11.89 8.71 4.08
CA LEU A 150 12.74 7.63 3.56
C LEU A 150 14.22 8.06 3.51
N GLN A 151 14.46 9.31 3.08
CA GLN A 151 15.81 9.87 3.07
C GLN A 151 16.46 9.85 4.46
N TRP A 152 15.71 10.20 5.52
CA TRP A 152 16.23 10.18 6.89
C TRP A 152 16.43 8.74 7.37
N MET A 153 15.48 7.84 7.09
CA MET A 153 15.56 6.42 7.47
C MET A 153 16.80 5.74 6.90
N ILE A 154 17.11 5.99 5.62
CA ILE A 154 18.31 5.46 4.97
C ILE A 154 19.58 6.08 5.58
N LYS A 155 19.63 7.42 5.69
CA LYS A 155 20.83 8.13 6.20
C LYS A 155 21.19 7.77 7.63
N ASN A 156 20.19 7.45 8.46
CA ASN A 156 20.40 7.10 9.86
C ASN A 156 20.38 5.58 10.09
N GLY A 157 20.35 4.75 9.03
CA GLY A 157 20.50 3.30 9.13
C GLY A 157 19.27 2.56 9.66
N TYR A 158 18.09 3.16 9.65
CA TYR A 158 16.83 2.51 10.01
C TYR A 158 16.30 1.60 8.91
N ILE A 159 16.61 1.91 7.65
CA ILE A 159 16.25 1.12 6.47
C ILE A 159 17.48 0.91 5.59
N LYS A 160 17.61 -0.28 5.01
CA LYS A 160 18.56 -0.61 3.94
C LYS A 160 17.76 -1.12 2.74
N LEU A 161 18.00 -0.51 1.58
CA LEU A 161 17.38 -0.87 0.30
C LEU A 161 18.43 -1.41 -0.67
#